data_AF-A0A829W384-F1
#
_entry.id   AF-A0A829W384-F1
#
_cell.length_a   1.000
_cell.length_b   1.000
_cell.length_c   1.000
_cell.angle_alpha   90.00
_cell.angle_beta   90.00
_cell.angle_gamma   90.00
#
_symmetry.space_group_name_H-M   'P 1'
#
loop_
_entity.id
_entity.type
_entity.pdbx_description
1 polymer ?
#
loop_
_entity_poly.entity_id
_entity_poly.type
_entity_poly.pdbx_seq_one_letter_code
_entity_poly.pdbx_strand_id
1 'polypeptide(L)'
;MASEMSLRLYGRPLVVTDSGGKDSAVCREIVRRAGIPFEIHHNLTTADAPQTIYYVRDIFRRLELEGITCCVNYPIYKGQRVTMWSLIPMKKFPPTRLQRYCCQICKENSCRDRFITTGVRWAESVKRKNNRGVFENFVSDPSKKIILNNDNDEQRMLFESCTLKGKRICNPIVDWRDSDVWEYIRSERLEINPLYDMGFYRVGCLGCPMAGKNRWTEFRLFPTYQRAYIRSFGKMLDVIHAGGGKTKWKTAEDVFSWWMEEETIEGQISLFDIPEWIAVNEREFL
;
A
#
# COMPACT_ATOMS: atom_id res chain seq x y z
N MET A 1 11.98 6.18 24.03
CA MET A 1 12.06 7.30 23.05
C MET A 1 10.79 7.54 22.24
N ALA A 2 10.45 6.75 21.20
CA ALA A 2 9.33 7.08 20.30
C ALA A 2 7.97 7.27 21.02
N SER A 3 7.66 6.40 21.97
CA SER A 3 6.44 6.49 22.79
C SER A 3 6.44 7.72 23.69
N GLU A 4 7.55 7.98 24.40
CA GLU A 4 7.70 9.17 25.25
C GLU A 4 7.57 10.46 24.45
N MET A 5 8.16 10.52 23.26
CA MET A 5 8.01 11.67 22.36
C MET A 5 6.57 11.82 21.87
N SER A 6 5.87 10.70 21.61
CA SER A 6 4.46 10.74 21.22
C SER A 6 3.60 11.37 22.33
N LEU A 7 3.81 10.93 23.57
CA LEU A 7 3.12 11.47 24.75
C LEU A 7 3.48 12.93 25.01
N ARG A 8 4.77 13.29 24.94
CA ARG A 8 5.26 14.66 25.18
C ARG A 8 4.76 15.66 24.14
N LEU A 9 4.79 15.31 22.86
CA LEU A 9 4.50 16.25 21.76
C LEU A 9 3.02 16.30 21.38
N TYR A 10 2.31 15.17 21.47
CA TYR A 10 0.92 15.06 21.01
C TYR A 10 -0.08 14.74 22.12
N GLY A 11 0.38 14.40 23.33
CA GLY A 11 -0.49 13.94 24.42
C GLY A 11 -1.21 12.63 24.11
N ARG A 12 -0.69 11.84 23.16
CA ARG A 12 -1.34 10.61 22.68
C ARG A 12 -0.32 9.48 22.51
N PRO A 13 -0.74 8.21 22.67
CA PRO A 13 0.13 7.05 22.47
C PRO A 13 0.70 6.99 21.05
N LEU A 14 1.80 6.23 20.91
CA LEU A 14 2.41 5.90 19.64
C LEU A 14 1.43 5.12 18.75
N VAL A 15 1.37 5.42 17.46
CA VAL A 15 0.51 4.68 16.53
C VAL A 15 1.32 3.65 15.76
N VAL A 16 1.03 2.37 15.92
CA VAL A 16 1.58 1.32 15.06
C VAL A 16 0.72 1.19 13.81
N THR A 17 1.32 1.43 12.64
CA THR A 17 0.61 1.28 11.36
C THR A 17 0.66 -0.17 10.90
N ASP A 18 -0.44 -0.88 11.05
CA ASP A 18 -0.54 -2.28 10.64
C ASP A 18 -1.09 -2.37 9.21
N SER A 19 -0.26 -2.82 8.28
CA SER A 19 -0.66 -3.01 6.88
C SER A 19 -1.21 -4.41 6.60
N GLY A 20 -1.17 -5.31 7.60
CA GLY A 20 -1.49 -6.72 7.42
C GLY A 20 -0.36 -7.52 6.77
N GLY A 21 0.85 -6.98 6.69
CA GLY A 21 2.03 -7.66 6.14
C GLY A 21 3.00 -8.11 7.23
N LYS A 22 4.02 -8.89 6.82
CA LYS A 22 5.06 -9.43 7.71
C LYS A 22 5.81 -8.35 8.50
N ASP A 23 6.16 -7.25 7.82
CA ASP A 23 6.99 -6.19 8.41
C ASP A 23 6.20 -5.41 9.48
N SER A 24 4.89 -5.18 9.27
CA SER A 24 4.05 -4.55 10.29
C SER A 24 3.67 -5.48 11.44
N ALA A 25 3.56 -6.79 11.19
CA ALA A 25 3.38 -7.78 12.26
C ALA A 25 4.58 -7.79 13.23
N VAL A 26 5.81 -7.72 12.71
CA VAL A 26 7.03 -7.60 13.53
C VAL A 26 7.03 -6.28 14.31
N CYS A 27 6.71 -5.14 13.68
CA CYS A 27 6.63 -3.86 14.40
C CYS A 27 5.60 -3.89 15.53
N ARG A 28 4.44 -4.52 15.31
CA ARG A 28 3.40 -4.69 16.32
C ARG A 28 3.91 -5.52 17.51
N GLU A 29 4.61 -6.61 17.24
CA GLU A 29 5.18 -7.46 18.29
C GLU A 29 6.28 -6.75 19.08
N ILE A 30 7.20 -6.04 18.41
CA ILE A 30 8.25 -5.26 19.07
C ILE A 30 7.64 -4.24 20.03
N VAL A 31 6.62 -3.51 19.58
CA VAL A 31 5.94 -2.49 20.39
C VAL A 31 5.18 -3.11 21.56
N ARG A 32 4.53 -4.26 21.35
CA ARG A 32 3.86 -5.03 22.41
C ARG A 32 4.86 -5.46 23.49
N ARG A 33 6.01 -6.01 23.11
CA ARG A 33 7.06 -6.46 24.05
C ARG A 33 7.77 -5.33 24.75
N ALA A 34 7.85 -4.16 24.12
CA ALA A 34 8.41 -2.97 24.75
C ALA A 34 7.54 -2.46 25.93
N GLY A 35 6.31 -2.96 26.11
CA GLY A 35 5.44 -2.59 27.23
C GLY A 35 5.03 -1.11 27.23
N ILE A 36 5.09 -0.45 26.07
CA ILE A 36 4.74 0.96 25.92
C ILE A 36 3.25 1.12 25.60
N PRO A 37 2.62 2.26 25.91
CA PRO A 37 1.28 2.55 25.41
C PRO A 37 1.30 2.78 23.89
N PHE A 38 0.39 2.12 23.17
CA PHE A 38 0.23 2.30 21.73
C PHE A 38 -1.22 2.11 21.26
N GLU A 39 -1.50 2.62 20.07
CA GLU A 39 -2.72 2.39 19.31
C GLU A 39 -2.37 1.71 17.99
N ILE A 40 -3.29 0.95 17.42
CA ILE A 40 -3.09 0.26 16.15
C ILE A 40 -3.96 0.89 15.08
N HIS A 41 -3.36 1.28 13.96
CA HIS A 41 -4.09 1.88 12.84
C HIS A 41 -3.88 1.05 11.58
N HIS A 42 -4.97 0.63 10.95
CA HIS A 42 -4.97 0.04 9.62
C HIS A 42 -5.56 1.03 8.61
N ASN A 43 -4.95 1.13 7.43
CA ASN A 43 -5.43 1.97 6.34
C ASN A 43 -6.07 1.09 5.27
N LEU A 44 -7.41 1.08 5.22
CA LEU A 44 -8.14 0.27 4.25
C LEU A 44 -8.06 0.91 2.87
N THR A 45 -7.52 0.20 1.88
CA THR A 45 -7.42 0.71 0.51
C THR A 45 -8.55 0.30 -0.39
N THR A 46 -9.40 -0.65 0.05
CA THR A 46 -10.53 -1.25 -0.69
C THR A 46 -10.12 -2.11 -1.89
N ALA A 47 -8.83 -2.15 -2.22
CA ALA A 47 -8.22 -3.07 -3.16
C ALA A 47 -7.35 -4.12 -2.45
N ASP A 48 -7.44 -4.22 -1.12
CA ASP A 48 -6.77 -5.26 -0.33
C ASP A 48 -7.45 -6.61 -0.55
N ALA A 49 -6.67 -7.69 -0.52
CA ALA A 49 -7.22 -9.04 -0.64
C ALA A 49 -8.14 -9.37 0.54
N PRO A 50 -9.22 -10.16 0.34
CA PRO A 50 -10.12 -10.55 1.42
C PRO A 50 -9.40 -11.20 2.60
N GLN A 51 -8.40 -12.05 2.35
CA GLN A 51 -7.58 -12.72 3.35
C GLN A 51 -6.87 -11.70 4.26
N THR A 52 -6.30 -10.63 3.68
CA THR A 52 -5.70 -9.54 4.46
C THR A 52 -6.74 -8.86 5.34
N ILE A 53 -7.96 -8.65 4.84
CA ILE A 53 -9.04 -8.04 5.63
C ILE A 53 -9.45 -8.93 6.80
N TYR A 54 -9.62 -10.24 6.58
CA TYR A 54 -9.95 -11.18 7.65
C TYR A 54 -8.83 -11.27 8.68
N TYR A 55 -7.58 -11.37 8.24
CA TYR A 55 -6.40 -11.38 9.10
C TYR A 55 -6.33 -10.13 9.99
N VAL A 56 -6.44 -8.93 9.40
CA VAL A 56 -6.41 -7.68 10.17
C VAL A 56 -7.59 -7.59 11.15
N ARG A 57 -8.79 -8.02 10.75
CA ARG A 57 -9.97 -8.01 11.64
C ARG A 57 -9.81 -8.94 12.84
N ASP A 58 -9.23 -10.12 12.64
CA ASP A 58 -8.96 -11.05 13.73
C ASP A 58 -7.94 -10.48 14.72
N ILE A 59 -6.85 -9.93 14.20
CA ILE A 59 -5.82 -9.26 14.99
C ILE A 59 -6.42 -8.11 15.80
N PHE A 60 -7.23 -7.26 15.17
CA PHE A 60 -7.87 -6.13 15.84
C PHE A 60 -8.78 -6.61 16.96
N ARG A 61 -9.59 -7.63 16.71
CA ARG A 61 -10.46 -8.23 17.73
C ARG A 61 -9.65 -8.71 18.94
N ARG A 62 -8.53 -9.41 18.74
CA ARG A 62 -7.68 -9.88 19.83
C ARG A 62 -7.06 -8.75 20.63
N LEU A 63 -6.53 -7.73 19.96
CA LEU A 63 -5.92 -6.58 20.62
C LEU A 63 -6.94 -5.73 21.38
N GLU A 64 -8.15 -5.55 20.84
CA GLU A 64 -9.23 -4.86 21.53
C GLU A 64 -9.67 -5.60 22.81
N LEU A 65 -9.69 -6.93 22.80
CA LEU A 65 -9.95 -7.73 24.01
C LEU A 65 -8.85 -7.56 25.09
N GLU A 66 -7.64 -7.20 24.68
CA GLU A 66 -6.53 -6.86 25.58
C GLU A 66 -6.54 -5.38 26.00
N GLY A 67 -7.54 -4.60 25.56
CA GLY A 67 -7.68 -3.18 25.88
C GLY A 67 -6.88 -2.23 24.98
N ILE A 68 -6.36 -2.70 23.85
CA ILE A 68 -5.60 -1.88 22.90
C ILE A 68 -6.55 -1.24 21.88
N THR A 69 -6.50 0.09 21.78
CA THR A 69 -7.30 0.84 20.81
C THR A 69 -6.86 0.53 19.38
N CYS A 70 -7.80 0.03 18.57
CA CYS A 70 -7.60 -0.26 17.17
C CYS A 70 -8.50 0.62 16.28
N CYS A 71 -7.97 1.11 15.15
CA CYS A 71 -8.68 2.01 14.26
C CYS A 71 -8.50 1.62 12.80
N VAL A 72 -9.61 1.39 12.09
CA VAL A 72 -9.63 1.23 10.63
C VAL A 72 -9.91 2.58 9.99
N ASN A 73 -8.91 3.11 9.29
CA ASN A 73 -9.01 4.36 8.55
C ASN A 73 -9.60 4.07 7.18
N TYR A 74 -10.74 4.70 6.90
CA TYR A 74 -11.39 4.64 5.60
C TYR A 74 -10.99 5.84 4.73
N PRO A 75 -10.72 5.63 3.44
CA PRO A 75 -10.18 6.69 2.60
C PRO A 75 -11.26 7.73 2.29
N ILE A 76 -10.88 9.00 2.43
CA ILE A 76 -11.73 10.16 2.17
C ILE A 76 -11.05 11.02 1.10
N TYR A 77 -11.80 11.40 0.08
CA TYR A 77 -11.35 12.33 -0.96
C TYR A 77 -12.45 13.35 -1.24
N LYS A 78 -12.08 14.64 -1.25
CA LYS A 78 -13.02 15.77 -1.41
C LYS A 78 -14.22 15.71 -0.45
N GLY A 79 -13.96 15.38 0.82
CA GLY A 79 -14.99 15.32 1.87
C GLY A 79 -15.92 14.10 1.81
N GLN A 80 -15.72 13.18 0.87
CA GLN A 80 -16.55 11.99 0.71
C GLN A 80 -15.73 10.71 0.89
N ARG A 81 -16.37 9.66 1.42
CA ARG A 81 -15.79 8.33 1.52
C ARG A 81 -15.64 7.75 0.11
N VAL A 82 -14.45 7.26 -0.19
CA VAL A 82 -14.13 6.73 -1.52
C VAL A 82 -13.64 5.29 -1.44
N THR A 83 -13.53 4.67 -2.60
CA THR A 83 -12.92 3.36 -2.81
C THR A 83 -11.93 3.49 -3.96
N MET A 84 -11.09 2.48 -4.18
CA MET A 84 -10.26 2.39 -5.39
C MET A 84 -11.12 2.56 -6.64
N TRP A 85 -12.28 1.91 -6.65
CA TRP A 85 -13.22 1.86 -7.78
C TRP A 85 -13.86 3.22 -8.09
N SER A 86 -14.06 4.06 -7.07
CA SER A 86 -14.55 5.43 -7.28
C SER A 86 -13.41 6.42 -7.54
N LEU A 87 -12.21 6.16 -7.02
CA LEU A 87 -11.05 7.03 -7.22
C LEU A 87 -10.57 7.05 -8.67
N ILE A 88 -10.55 5.89 -9.34
CA ILE A 88 -10.12 5.77 -10.74
C ILE A 88 -10.88 6.76 -11.66
N PRO A 89 -12.23 6.75 -11.73
CA PRO A 89 -12.97 7.71 -12.55
C PRO A 89 -12.82 9.15 -12.06
N MET A 90 -12.75 9.40 -10.74
CA MET A 90 -12.53 10.75 -10.20
C MET A 90 -11.18 11.33 -10.60
N LYS A 91 -10.15 10.49 -10.74
CA LYS A 91 -8.79 10.87 -11.15
C LYS A 91 -8.58 10.86 -12.66
N LYS A 92 -9.52 10.27 -13.41
CA LYS A 92 -9.48 10.17 -14.87
C LYS A 92 -8.19 9.51 -15.41
N PHE A 93 -7.57 8.64 -14.59
CA PHE A 93 -6.37 7.92 -14.98
C PHE A 93 -6.14 6.66 -14.13
N PRO A 94 -5.67 5.53 -14.71
CA PRO A 94 -5.30 4.34 -13.95
C PRO A 94 -4.15 4.63 -12.96
N PRO A 95 -4.13 4.01 -11.77
CA PRO A 95 -3.01 4.20 -10.85
C PRO A 95 -1.74 3.56 -11.44
N THR A 96 -0.64 4.29 -11.59
CA THR A 96 0.62 3.77 -12.15
C THR A 96 1.75 3.83 -11.12
N ARG A 97 2.93 3.28 -11.48
CA ARG A 97 4.15 3.40 -10.66
C ARG A 97 4.53 4.87 -10.38
N LEU A 98 4.22 5.77 -11.32
CA LEU A 98 4.48 7.21 -11.21
C LEU A 98 3.29 7.96 -10.60
N GLN A 99 2.06 7.66 -10.99
CA GLN A 99 0.85 8.32 -10.51
C GLN A 99 0.19 7.53 -9.38
N ARG A 100 0.77 7.66 -8.18
CA ARG A 100 0.41 6.91 -6.97
C ARG A 100 -0.66 7.60 -6.11
N TYR A 101 -1.66 8.21 -6.74
CA TYR A 101 -2.72 8.92 -6.01
C TYR A 101 -3.47 8.04 -5.01
N CYS A 102 -3.56 6.73 -5.27
CA CYS A 102 -4.21 5.78 -4.38
C CYS A 102 -3.42 5.58 -3.08
N CYS A 103 -2.09 5.59 -3.12
CA CYS A 103 -1.25 5.53 -1.92
C CYS A 103 -1.39 6.83 -1.12
N GLN A 104 -1.35 7.98 -1.80
CA GLN A 104 -1.51 9.28 -1.17
C GLN A 104 -2.84 9.39 -0.42
N ILE A 105 -3.94 9.07 -1.10
CA ILE A 105 -5.30 9.22 -0.55
C ILE A 105 -5.60 8.14 0.49
N CYS A 106 -5.28 6.88 0.20
CA CYS A 106 -5.71 5.77 1.04
C CYS A 106 -4.72 5.41 2.17
N LYS A 107 -3.44 5.78 2.07
CA LYS A 107 -2.42 5.37 3.06
C LYS A 107 -1.70 6.52 3.74
N GLU A 108 -1.29 7.54 2.97
CA GLU A 108 -0.33 8.52 3.47
C GLU A 108 -1.02 9.67 4.23
N ASN A 109 -2.25 10.02 3.85
CA ASN A 109 -3.03 11.12 4.42
C ASN A 109 -3.59 10.89 5.83
N SER A 110 -3.47 9.68 6.39
CA SER A 110 -3.93 9.35 7.74
C SER A 110 -2.88 9.67 8.82
N CYS A 111 -3.33 9.68 10.08
CA CYS A 111 -2.48 9.94 11.26
C CYS A 111 -1.71 11.27 11.17
N ARG A 112 -2.39 12.34 10.74
CA ARG A 112 -1.86 13.71 10.83
C ARG A 112 -1.61 14.04 12.29
N ASP A 113 -0.52 14.75 12.56
CA ASP A 113 -0.12 15.16 13.92
C ASP A 113 -0.05 13.99 14.91
N ARG A 114 0.53 12.88 14.47
CA ARG A 114 0.84 11.70 15.30
C ARG A 114 2.29 11.29 15.12
N PHE A 115 2.82 10.62 16.13
CA PHE A 115 4.01 9.79 15.99
C PHE A 115 3.57 8.39 15.56
N ILE A 116 4.05 7.92 14.41
CA ILE A 116 3.69 6.62 13.86
C ILE A 116 4.91 5.69 13.77
N THR A 117 4.67 4.39 13.85
CA THR A 117 5.64 3.35 13.57
C THR A 117 5.32 2.68 12.24
N THR A 118 6.33 2.50 11.38
CA THR A 118 6.17 1.79 10.10
C THR A 118 7.26 0.73 9.90
N GLY A 119 6.90 -0.37 9.24
CA GLY A 119 7.82 -1.47 8.91
C GLY A 119 8.65 -1.22 7.65
N VAL A 120 9.06 0.02 7.39
CA VAL A 120 9.88 0.36 6.20
C VAL A 120 11.32 -0.07 6.43
N ARG A 121 11.89 -0.82 5.47
CA ARG A 121 13.28 -1.29 5.55
C ARG A 121 14.17 -0.77 4.41
N TRP A 122 15.46 -0.62 4.69
CA TRP A 122 16.50 -0.31 3.72
C TRP A 122 16.66 -1.41 2.67
N ALA A 123 16.51 -2.67 3.09
CA ALA A 123 16.59 -3.84 2.22
C ALA A 123 15.54 -3.86 1.09
N GLU A 124 14.45 -3.09 1.21
CA GLU A 124 13.42 -3.05 0.17
C GLU A 124 13.84 -2.28 -1.10
N SER A 125 14.77 -1.32 -1.00
CA SER A 125 15.34 -0.63 -2.18
C SER A 125 16.52 0.25 -1.83
N VAL A 126 17.43 0.45 -2.80
CA VAL A 126 18.55 1.40 -2.70
C VAL A 126 18.06 2.81 -2.32
N LYS A 127 16.94 3.26 -2.90
CA LYS A 127 16.35 4.57 -2.58
C LYS A 127 15.97 4.68 -1.10
N ARG A 128 15.43 3.61 -0.50
CA ARG A 128 15.08 3.60 0.93
C ARG A 128 16.33 3.61 1.80
N LYS A 129 17.36 2.83 1.44
CA LYS A 129 18.65 2.84 2.13
C LYS A 129 19.24 4.24 2.26
N ASN A 130 19.13 5.04 1.20
CA ASN A 130 19.74 6.38 1.17
C ASN A 130 18.86 7.49 1.76
N ASN A 131 17.53 7.27 1.88
CA ASN A 131 16.58 8.35 2.18
C ASN A 131 15.64 8.05 3.36
N ARG A 132 15.87 6.98 4.12
CA ARG A 132 15.04 6.59 5.27
C ARG A 132 15.94 6.35 6.48
N GLY A 133 15.38 6.58 7.66
CA GLY A 133 16.08 6.32 8.91
C GLY A 133 15.18 5.86 10.03
N VAL A 134 15.78 5.66 11.21
CA VAL A 134 15.06 5.20 12.40
C VAL A 134 14.00 6.21 12.80
N PHE A 135 14.33 7.50 12.84
CA PHE A 135 13.36 8.57 13.03
C PHE A 135 13.36 9.52 11.84
N GLU A 136 12.17 9.97 11.43
CA GLU A 136 12.03 11.01 10.40
C GLU A 136 10.76 11.84 10.60
N ASN A 137 10.79 13.08 10.12
CA ASN A 137 9.57 13.88 9.98
C ASN A 137 8.89 13.60 8.64
N PHE A 138 7.56 13.70 8.62
CA PHE A 138 6.79 13.59 7.39
C PHE A 138 6.48 14.99 6.85
N VAL A 139 7.23 15.40 5.84
CA VAL A 139 7.10 16.69 5.16
C VAL A 139 6.92 16.48 3.66
N SER A 140 6.11 17.34 3.03
CA SER A 140 5.92 17.33 1.57
C SER A 140 7.12 17.91 0.82
N ASP A 141 7.85 18.82 1.47
CA ASP A 141 9.05 19.46 0.93
C ASP A 141 10.30 18.66 1.36
N PRO A 142 11.03 18.02 0.43
CA PRO A 142 12.20 17.22 0.75
C PRO A 142 13.33 18.01 1.43
N SER A 143 13.43 19.32 1.19
CA SER A 143 14.49 20.17 1.79
C SER A 143 14.35 20.30 3.31
N LYS A 144 13.13 20.11 3.83
CA LYS A 144 12.79 20.18 5.26
C LYS A 144 12.82 18.81 5.93
N LYS A 145 13.25 17.77 5.20
CA LYS A 145 13.26 16.40 5.71
C LYS A 145 14.42 16.22 6.67
N ILE A 146 14.08 15.82 7.88
CA ILE A 146 15.00 15.47 8.95
C ILE A 146 14.96 13.95 9.08
N ILE A 147 16.12 13.30 8.97
CA ILE A 147 16.30 11.85 9.12
C ILE A 147 17.37 11.63 10.19
N LEU A 148 17.07 10.78 11.14
CA LEU A 148 17.95 10.39 12.24
C LEU A 148 18.19 8.89 12.18
N ASN A 149 19.46 8.52 12.02
CA ASN A 149 19.92 7.12 11.96
C ASN A 149 20.68 6.69 13.20
N ASN A 150 21.27 7.61 13.95
CA ASN A 150 22.10 7.34 15.11
C ASN A 150 22.15 8.55 16.06
N ASP A 151 22.57 8.32 17.30
CA ASP A 151 22.69 9.32 18.39
C ASP A 151 23.74 10.42 18.08
N ASN A 152 23.40 11.35 17.18
CA ASN A 152 24.05 12.66 17.15
C ASN A 152 23.22 13.63 17.99
N ASP A 153 23.80 14.15 19.07
CA ASP A 153 23.13 15.04 20.04
C ASP A 153 22.51 16.27 19.38
N GLU A 154 23.14 16.88 18.36
CA GLU A 154 22.61 18.09 17.72
C GLU A 154 21.35 17.82 16.88
N GLN A 155 21.36 16.77 16.06
CA GLN A 155 20.19 16.41 15.25
C GLN A 155 19.07 15.82 16.12
N ARG A 156 19.44 15.11 17.19
CA ARG A 156 18.51 14.61 18.21
C ARG A 156 17.84 15.78 18.92
N MET A 157 18.59 16.79 19.35
CA MET A 157 18.03 18.03 19.90
C MET A 157 17.12 18.73 18.89
N LEU A 158 17.48 18.85 17.61
CA LEU A 158 16.62 19.46 16.59
C LEU A 158 15.31 18.70 16.40
N PHE A 159 15.34 17.36 16.38
CA PHE A 159 14.12 16.57 16.28
C PHE A 159 13.31 16.62 17.57
N GLU A 160 13.94 16.51 18.73
CA GLU A 160 13.27 16.52 20.04
C GLU A 160 12.70 17.88 20.43
N SER A 161 13.40 18.97 20.10
CA SER A 161 13.04 20.37 20.40
C SER A 161 12.09 20.98 19.38
N CYS A 162 11.95 20.38 18.19
CA CYS A 162 10.99 20.83 17.20
C CYS A 162 9.57 20.73 17.79
N THR A 163 8.99 21.86 18.17
CA THR A 163 7.64 21.98 18.71
C THR A 163 6.57 22.01 17.62
N LEU A 164 6.97 22.06 16.35
CA LEU A 164 6.06 22.01 15.21
C LEU A 164 5.33 20.68 15.21
N LYS A 165 4.02 20.75 15.45
CA LYS A 165 3.10 19.64 15.31
C LYS A 165 3.03 19.26 13.82
N GLY A 166 3.46 18.04 13.54
CA GLY A 166 3.45 17.41 12.24
C GLY A 166 3.57 15.91 12.41
N LYS A 167 3.33 15.12 11.36
CA LYS A 167 3.44 13.66 11.44
C LYS A 167 4.92 13.25 11.56
N ARG A 168 5.24 12.36 12.50
CA ARG A 168 6.59 11.81 12.73
C ARG A 168 6.58 10.30 12.58
N ILE A 169 7.70 9.73 12.17
CA ILE A 169 7.81 8.32 11.83
C ILE A 169 8.98 7.69 12.61
N CYS A 170 8.74 6.52 13.18
CA CYS A 170 9.71 5.59 13.72
C CYS A 170 9.74 4.35 12.82
N ASN A 171 10.93 3.90 12.40
CA ASN A 171 11.14 2.69 11.60
C ASN A 171 12.05 1.74 12.41
N PRO A 172 11.50 0.95 13.35
CA PRO A 172 12.30 0.20 14.33
C PRO A 172 13.08 -0.97 13.73
N ILE A 173 12.72 -1.40 12.52
CA ILE A 173 13.36 -2.51 11.80
C ILE A 173 14.04 -2.01 10.51
N VAL A 174 14.38 -0.72 10.44
CA VAL A 174 14.80 -0.09 9.17
C VAL A 174 16.04 -0.75 8.56
N ASP A 175 16.94 -1.24 9.39
CA ASP A 175 18.19 -1.92 9.04
C ASP A 175 18.04 -3.44 8.87
N TRP A 176 16.87 -4.02 9.18
CA TRP A 176 16.62 -5.45 9.08
C TRP A 176 16.57 -5.92 7.62
N ARG A 177 17.18 -7.08 7.37
CA ARG A 177 17.08 -7.82 6.11
C ARG A 177 15.78 -8.61 6.08
N ASP A 178 15.47 -9.18 4.90
CA ASP A 178 14.29 -10.04 4.80
C ASP A 178 14.43 -11.33 5.62
N SER A 179 15.65 -11.87 5.70
CA SER A 179 16.00 -13.01 6.57
C SER A 179 15.65 -12.73 8.02
N ASP A 180 16.05 -11.56 8.52
CA ASP A 180 15.92 -11.19 9.94
C ASP A 180 14.44 -11.07 10.33
N VAL A 181 13.62 -10.49 9.45
CA VAL A 181 12.16 -10.41 9.62
C VAL A 181 11.54 -11.80 9.70
N TRP A 182 11.89 -12.68 8.76
CA TRP A 182 11.32 -14.03 8.73
C TRP A 182 11.82 -14.93 9.86
N GLU A 183 13.08 -14.78 10.26
CA GLU A 183 13.66 -15.50 11.39
C GLU A 183 12.96 -15.10 12.68
N TYR A 184 12.76 -13.80 12.91
CA TYR A 184 12.00 -13.31 14.05
C TYR A 184 10.55 -13.81 14.06
N ILE A 185 9.87 -13.80 12.90
CA ILE A 185 8.51 -14.33 12.77
C ILE A 185 8.46 -15.81 13.18
N ARG A 186 9.45 -16.61 12.75
CA ARG A 186 9.52 -18.03 13.10
C ARG A 186 9.88 -18.27 14.56
N SER A 187 10.85 -17.52 15.11
CA SER A 187 11.27 -17.67 16.51
C SER A 187 10.13 -17.34 17.47
N GLU A 188 9.42 -16.24 17.19
CA GLU A 188 8.32 -15.76 18.02
C GLU A 188 6.96 -16.39 17.66
N ARG A 189 6.94 -17.28 16.65
CA ARG A 189 5.74 -17.98 16.17
C ARG A 189 4.60 -17.00 15.87
N LEU A 190 4.94 -15.90 15.20
CA LEU A 190 3.95 -14.88 14.86
C LEU A 190 3.00 -15.41 13.80
N GLU A 191 1.71 -15.20 14.04
CA GLU A 191 0.71 -15.37 12.99
C GLU A 191 0.94 -14.32 11.91
N ILE A 192 0.98 -14.78 10.66
CA ILE A 192 1.19 -13.96 9.48
C ILE A 192 -0.02 -14.05 8.57
N ASN A 193 -0.10 -13.09 7.65
CA ASN A 193 -1.14 -13.06 6.65
C ASN A 193 -1.14 -14.33 5.78
N PRO A 194 -2.29 -15.02 5.62
CA PRO A 194 -2.39 -16.25 4.83
C PRO A 194 -1.92 -16.12 3.37
N LEU A 195 -1.87 -14.90 2.81
CA LEU A 195 -1.34 -14.68 1.48
C LEU A 195 0.11 -15.16 1.32
N TYR A 196 0.93 -15.12 2.38
CA TYR A 196 2.30 -15.63 2.33
C TYR A 196 2.34 -17.13 2.01
N ASP A 197 1.41 -17.91 2.57
CA ASP A 197 1.27 -19.35 2.27
C ASP A 197 0.69 -19.60 0.87
N MET A 198 0.02 -18.60 0.29
CA MET A 198 -0.48 -18.61 -1.09
C MET A 198 0.59 -18.19 -2.12
N GLY A 199 1.86 -18.09 -1.72
CA GLY A 199 2.99 -17.75 -2.60
C GLY A 199 3.22 -16.25 -2.78
N PHE A 200 2.56 -15.38 -2.00
CA PHE A 200 2.84 -13.95 -2.05
C PHE A 200 4.11 -13.63 -1.26
N TYR A 201 5.13 -13.10 -1.93
CA TYR A 201 6.32 -12.55 -1.26
C TYR A 201 6.06 -11.18 -0.62
N ARG A 202 5.02 -10.47 -1.07
CA ARG A 202 4.60 -9.16 -0.56
C ARG A 202 3.09 -9.07 -0.43
N VAL A 203 2.62 -8.51 0.68
CA VAL A 203 1.21 -8.21 0.91
C VAL A 203 0.96 -6.73 0.60
N GLY A 204 -0.02 -6.46 -0.24
CA GLY A 204 -0.43 -5.11 -0.60
C GLY A 204 -1.79 -5.12 -1.30
N CYS A 205 -2.13 -4.01 -1.95
CA CYS A 205 -3.33 -3.93 -2.77
C CYS A 205 -3.16 -4.82 -4.01
N LEU A 206 -4.18 -5.61 -4.32
CA LEU A 206 -4.26 -6.41 -5.53
C LEU A 206 -4.24 -5.50 -6.77
N GLY A 207 -3.53 -5.93 -7.80
CA GLY A 207 -3.35 -5.17 -9.04
C GLY A 207 -2.36 -4.00 -8.92
N CYS A 208 -1.71 -3.78 -7.78
CA CYS A 208 -0.80 -2.64 -7.63
C CYS A 208 0.36 -2.71 -8.64
N PRO A 209 0.63 -1.67 -9.46
CA PRO A 209 1.74 -1.68 -10.43
C PRO A 209 3.14 -1.90 -9.81
N MET A 210 3.27 -1.73 -8.50
CA MET A 210 4.50 -2.06 -7.77
C MET A 210 4.75 -3.57 -7.65
N ALA A 211 3.74 -4.41 -7.89
CA ALA A 211 3.86 -5.88 -7.90
C ALA A 211 4.43 -6.42 -9.22
N GLY A 212 4.56 -5.58 -10.26
CA GLY A 212 5.07 -6.00 -11.57
C GLY A 212 4.20 -7.09 -12.20
N LYS A 213 4.83 -8.16 -12.71
CA LYS A 213 4.14 -9.29 -13.37
C LYS A 213 3.33 -10.16 -12.39
N ASN A 214 3.59 -10.09 -11.09
CA ASN A 214 2.82 -10.86 -10.10
C ASN A 214 1.34 -10.45 -10.03
N ARG A 215 0.99 -9.29 -10.57
CA ARG A 215 -0.42 -8.87 -10.76
C ARG A 215 -1.25 -9.90 -11.54
N TRP A 216 -0.63 -10.65 -12.47
CA TRP A 216 -1.32 -11.72 -13.20
C TRP A 216 -1.74 -12.86 -12.27
N THR A 217 -0.82 -13.29 -11.39
CA THR A 217 -1.12 -14.28 -10.35
C THR A 217 -2.18 -13.76 -9.38
N GLU A 218 -2.07 -12.50 -8.97
CA GLU A 218 -3.08 -11.84 -8.13
C GLU A 218 -4.47 -11.91 -8.76
N PHE A 219 -4.62 -11.55 -10.03
CA PHE A 219 -5.92 -11.56 -10.71
C PHE A 219 -6.43 -12.96 -11.04
N ARG A 220 -5.54 -13.94 -11.24
CA ARG A 220 -5.94 -15.35 -11.35
C ARG A 220 -6.55 -15.87 -10.05
N LEU A 221 -5.96 -15.51 -8.91
CA LEU A 221 -6.46 -15.90 -7.59
C LEU A 221 -7.69 -15.06 -7.17
N PHE A 222 -7.77 -13.82 -7.61
CA PHE A 222 -8.80 -12.85 -7.25
C PHE A 222 -9.48 -12.22 -8.48
N PRO A 223 -10.18 -13.01 -9.31
CA PRO A 223 -10.72 -12.53 -10.59
C PRO A 223 -11.84 -11.49 -10.43
N THR A 224 -12.48 -11.43 -9.26
CA THR A 224 -13.44 -10.37 -8.91
C THR A 224 -12.80 -8.98 -8.92
N TYR A 225 -11.54 -8.86 -8.48
CA TYR A 225 -10.82 -7.59 -8.46
C TYR A 225 -10.41 -7.15 -9.87
N GLN A 226 -10.03 -8.10 -10.75
CA GLN A 226 -9.81 -7.81 -12.16
C GLN A 226 -11.06 -7.19 -12.80
N ARG A 227 -12.22 -7.83 -12.61
CA ARG A 227 -13.50 -7.30 -13.10
C ARG A 227 -13.82 -5.93 -12.52
N ALA A 228 -13.51 -5.70 -11.24
CA ALA A 228 -13.70 -4.40 -10.60
C ALA A 228 -12.81 -3.30 -11.21
N TYR A 229 -11.56 -3.61 -11.53
CA TYR A 229 -10.66 -2.70 -12.25
C TYR A 229 -11.17 -2.37 -13.65
N ILE A 230 -11.48 -3.38 -14.47
CA ILE A 230 -12.02 -3.20 -15.82
C ILE A 230 -13.27 -2.33 -15.78
N ARG A 231 -14.25 -2.66 -14.91
CA ARG A 231 -15.45 -1.84 -14.74
C ARG A 231 -15.14 -0.40 -14.35
N SER A 232 -14.15 -0.17 -13.49
CA SER A 232 -13.75 1.17 -13.05
C SER A 232 -13.05 1.95 -14.17
N PHE A 233 -12.30 1.27 -15.05
CA PHE A 233 -11.72 1.87 -16.25
C PHE A 233 -12.79 2.24 -17.28
N GLY A 234 -13.83 1.42 -17.47
CA GLY A 234 -14.98 1.79 -18.32
C GLY A 234 -15.63 3.09 -17.83
N LYS A 235 -16.00 3.15 -16.55
CA LYS A 235 -16.55 4.37 -15.93
C LYS A 235 -15.62 5.58 -16.04
N MET A 236 -14.31 5.36 -16.02
CA MET A 236 -13.32 6.41 -16.19
C MET A 236 -13.33 6.96 -17.61
N LEU A 237 -13.44 6.11 -18.63
CA LEU A 237 -13.58 6.54 -20.02
C LEU A 237 -14.88 7.33 -20.20
N ASP A 238 -16.01 6.85 -19.67
CA ASP A 238 -17.30 7.56 -19.72
C ASP A 238 -17.18 8.99 -19.17
N VAL A 239 -16.53 9.15 -18.02
CA VAL A 239 -16.30 10.45 -17.36
C VAL A 239 -15.34 11.35 -18.15
N ILE A 240 -14.38 10.78 -18.88
CA ILE A 240 -13.48 11.54 -19.75
C ILE A 240 -14.24 12.03 -20.99
N HIS A 241 -14.97 11.15 -21.67
CA HIS A 241 -15.71 11.45 -22.90
C HIS A 241 -16.87 12.41 -22.64
N ALA A 242 -17.61 12.25 -21.54
CA ALA A 242 -18.65 13.20 -21.13
C ALA A 242 -18.09 14.61 -20.88
N GLY A 243 -16.81 14.73 -20.53
CA GLY A 243 -16.10 16.00 -20.39
C GLY A 243 -15.43 16.51 -21.67
N GLY A 244 -15.68 15.89 -22.82
CA GLY A 244 -15.06 16.23 -24.11
C GLY A 244 -13.59 15.82 -24.26
N GLY A 245 -13.05 15.04 -23.32
CA GLY A 245 -11.67 14.55 -23.39
C GLY A 245 -11.53 13.42 -24.40
N LYS A 246 -10.39 13.39 -25.11
CA LYS A 246 -10.05 12.30 -26.04
C LYS A 246 -9.14 11.27 -25.36
N THR A 247 -9.35 9.99 -25.63
CA THR A 247 -8.53 8.89 -25.12
C THR A 247 -7.98 8.07 -26.27
N LYS A 248 -6.78 7.49 -26.08
CA LYS A 248 -6.23 6.49 -27.01
C LYS A 248 -6.90 5.12 -26.87
N TRP A 249 -7.45 4.84 -25.70
CA TRP A 249 -8.17 3.60 -25.40
C TRP A 249 -9.61 3.70 -25.89
N LYS A 250 -10.09 2.64 -26.54
CA LYS A 250 -11.47 2.52 -27.04
C LYS A 250 -12.34 1.79 -26.02
N THR A 251 -11.82 0.74 -25.39
CA THR A 251 -12.53 -0.11 -24.44
C THR A 251 -11.89 -0.09 -23.04
N ALA A 252 -12.63 -0.57 -22.04
CA ALA A 252 -12.10 -0.73 -20.69
C ALA A 252 -10.99 -1.80 -20.63
N GLU A 253 -11.11 -2.81 -21.49
CA GLU A 253 -10.15 -3.89 -21.71
C GLU A 253 -8.85 -3.34 -22.29
N ASP A 254 -8.89 -2.40 -23.24
CA ASP A 254 -7.69 -1.73 -23.77
C ASP A 254 -6.93 -1.00 -22.65
N VAL A 255 -7.66 -0.34 -21.75
CA VAL A 255 -7.06 0.33 -20.59
C VAL A 255 -6.42 -0.70 -19.67
N PHE A 256 -7.11 -1.82 -19.41
CA PHE A 256 -6.61 -2.88 -18.54
C PHE A 256 -5.35 -3.54 -19.11
N SER A 257 -5.37 -3.92 -20.39
CA SER A 257 -4.23 -4.50 -21.11
C SER A 257 -3.01 -3.57 -21.08
N TRP A 258 -3.21 -2.29 -21.43
CA TRP A 258 -2.17 -1.27 -21.32
C TRP A 258 -1.65 -1.12 -19.89
N TRP A 259 -2.56 -1.10 -18.90
CA TRP A 259 -2.21 -0.95 -17.49
C TRP A 259 -1.48 -2.16 -16.93
N MET A 260 -1.76 -3.36 -17.46
CA MET A 260 -1.08 -4.60 -17.16
C MET A 260 0.28 -4.74 -17.85
N GLU A 261 0.64 -3.77 -18.70
CA GLU A 261 1.88 -3.76 -19.47
C GLU A 261 1.95 -5.01 -20.37
N GLU A 262 0.82 -5.42 -20.95
CA GLU A 262 0.82 -6.44 -22.00
C GLU A 262 1.57 -5.91 -23.22
N GLU A 263 2.58 -6.65 -23.65
CA GLU A 263 3.18 -6.48 -24.97
C GLU A 263 2.19 -7.00 -25.99
N THR A 264 1.27 -6.15 -26.45
CA THR A 264 0.57 -6.41 -27.71
C THR A 264 1.60 -6.26 -28.82
N ILE A 265 2.19 -7.39 -29.25
CA ILE A 265 2.85 -7.44 -30.55
C ILE A 265 1.73 -7.25 -31.58
N GLU A 266 1.84 -6.21 -32.39
CA GLU A 266 0.89 -5.93 -33.47
C GLU A 266 0.80 -7.16 -34.38
N GLY A 267 -0.36 -7.85 -34.40
CA GLY A 267 -0.58 -9.11 -35.12
C GLY A 267 -0.68 -10.39 -34.29
N GLN A 268 -0.58 -10.32 -32.95
CA GLN A 268 -0.81 -11.49 -32.09
C GLN A 268 -2.31 -11.77 -31.93
N ILE A 269 -2.76 -12.89 -32.49
CA ILE A 269 -4.13 -13.41 -32.43
C ILE A 269 -4.33 -14.09 -31.08
N SER A 270 -5.36 -13.72 -30.32
CA SER A 270 -5.75 -14.45 -29.10
C SER A 270 -6.41 -15.78 -29.48
N LEU A 271 -6.40 -16.77 -28.58
CA LEU A 271 -7.11 -18.05 -28.81
C LEU A 271 -8.60 -17.87 -29.12
N PHE A 272 -9.20 -16.74 -28.71
CA PHE A 272 -10.59 -16.39 -28.99
C PHE A 272 -10.80 -15.76 -30.36
N ASP A 273 -9.73 -15.30 -31.00
CA ASP A 273 -9.74 -14.67 -32.32
C ASP A 273 -9.51 -15.70 -33.43
N ILE A 274 -9.22 -16.97 -33.06
CA ILE A 274 -9.02 -18.09 -34.00
C ILE A 274 -10.25 -18.35 -34.89
N PRO A 275 -11.51 -18.37 -34.38
CA PRO A 275 -12.66 -18.58 -35.24
C PRO A 275 -12.83 -17.48 -36.30
N GLU A 276 -12.51 -16.23 -35.94
CA GLU A 276 -12.62 -15.07 -36.82
C GLU A 276 -11.48 -15.06 -37.84
N TRP A 277 -10.27 -15.44 -37.43
CA TRP A 277 -9.13 -15.64 -38.34
C TRP A 277 -9.36 -16.78 -39.34
N ILE A 278 -9.95 -17.90 -38.92
CA ILE A 278 -10.31 -19.00 -39.82
C ILE A 278 -11.36 -18.52 -40.83
N ALA A 279 -12.41 -17.82 -40.38
CA ALA A 279 -13.47 -17.34 -41.26
C ALA A 279 -12.99 -16.34 -42.33
N VAL A 280 -11.94 -15.57 -42.03
CA VAL A 280 -11.34 -14.61 -42.97
C VAL A 280 -10.42 -15.32 -43.97
N ASN A 281 -9.67 -16.35 -43.54
CA ASN A 281 -8.65 -16.99 -44.37
C ASN A 281 -9.11 -18.27 -45.09
N GLU A 282 -10.28 -18.85 -44.75
CA GLU A 282 -10.86 -19.97 -45.51
C GLU A 282 -11.33 -19.59 -46.93
N ARG A 283 -11.48 -18.29 -47.23
CA ARG A 283 -11.87 -17.82 -48.58
C ARG A 283 -10.71 -17.70 -49.56
N GLU A 284 -9.46 -17.84 -49.13
CA GLU A 284 -8.28 -17.76 -50.00
C GLU A 284 -7.77 -19.13 -50.49
N PHE A 285 -8.33 -20.24 -50.03
CA PHE A 285 -7.89 -21.60 -50.38
C PHE A 285 -8.93 -22.45 -51.15
N LEU A 286 -9.93 -21.82 -51.77
CA LEU A 286 -10.84 -22.45 -52.73
C LEU A 286 -10.73 -21.82 -54.12
#